data_AF-A0A0M3HGK4-F1
#
_entry.id   AF-A0A0M3HGK4-F1
#
_cell.length_a   1.000
_cell.length_b   1.000
_cell.length_c   1.000
_cell.angle_alpha   90.00
_cell.angle_beta   90.00
_cell.angle_gamma   90.00
#
_symmetry.space_group_name_H-M   'P 1'
#
loop_
_entity.id
_entity.type
_entity.pdbx_description
1 polymer ?
#
loop_
_entity_poly.entity_id
_entity_poly.type
_entity_poly.pdbx_seq_one_letter_code
_entity_poly.pdbx_strand_id
1 'polypeptide(L)'
;MRKFQHPNIVRIVGIVVDEHPLLILMELCPGGSVLSYLRKNRGRIDKAVKLRFCIEGAAGLAYLESSKCIHRDIAARNVLLTQTYEVKVSDFGMSDERTVIQDEKLDKVTDLRINNAYFFVFIAL
;
A
#
# COMPACT_ATOMS: atom_id res chain seq x y z
N MET A 1 3.02 -11.05 7.09
CA MET A 1 2.24 -9.80 7.34
C MET A 1 2.24 -9.23 8.77
N ARG A 2 1.91 -9.97 9.86
CA ARG A 2 1.90 -9.41 11.26
C ARG A 2 3.23 -8.78 11.71
N LYS A 3 4.33 -9.14 11.04
CA LYS A 3 5.69 -8.63 11.28
C LYS A 3 5.90 -7.17 10.84
N PHE A 4 5.05 -6.62 9.97
CA PHE A 4 5.25 -5.28 9.44
C PHE A 4 4.92 -4.20 10.47
N GLN A 5 5.89 -3.34 10.73
CA GLN A 5 5.78 -2.21 11.66
C GLN A 5 6.40 -0.99 10.99
N HIS A 6 5.53 -0.13 10.47
CA HIS A 6 5.93 1.12 9.82
C HIS A 6 4.75 2.11 9.91
N PRO A 7 4.99 3.42 10.12
CA PRO A 7 3.91 4.41 10.24
C PRO A 7 2.94 4.39 9.05
N ASN A 8 3.45 4.18 7.83
CA ASN A 8 2.65 4.14 6.60
C ASN A 8 2.23 2.75 6.13
N ILE A 9 2.27 1.74 6.99
CA ILE A 9 1.72 0.41 6.73
C ILE A 9 0.61 0.13 7.75
N VAL A 10 -0.53 -0.38 7.30
CA VAL A 10 -1.61 -0.82 8.20
C VAL A 10 -1.12 -1.99 9.04
N ARG A 11 -1.15 -1.82 10.35
CA ARG A 11 -0.78 -2.84 11.33
C ARG A 11 -1.89 -3.88 11.46
N ILE A 12 -1.54 -5.13 11.17
CA ILE A 12 -2.38 -6.29 11.48
C ILE A 12 -2.15 -6.69 12.93
N VAL A 13 -3.20 -6.61 13.74
CA VAL A 13 -3.19 -7.02 15.15
C VAL A 13 -3.24 -8.54 15.25
N GLY A 14 -4.11 -9.20 14.50
CA GLY A 14 -4.30 -10.65 14.58
C GLY A 14 -5.40 -11.18 13.66
N ILE A 15 -5.77 -12.43 13.88
CA ILE A 15 -6.83 -13.14 13.17
C ILE A 15 -7.76 -13.74 14.23
N VAL A 16 -9.06 -13.68 13.98
CA VAL A 16 -10.08 -14.39 14.77
C VAL A 16 -10.51 -15.63 14.00
N VAL A 17 -10.38 -16.79 14.64
CA VAL A 17 -10.60 -18.11 14.03
C VAL A 17 -11.81 -18.86 14.62
N ASP A 18 -12.53 -18.24 15.54
CA ASP A 18 -13.54 -18.89 16.39
C ASP A 18 -14.83 -19.23 15.63
N GLU A 19 -15.27 -18.36 14.72
CA GLU A 19 -16.43 -18.60 13.86
C GLU A 19 -16.13 -18.22 12.41
N HIS A 20 -16.75 -18.92 11.45
CA HIS A 20 -16.72 -18.53 10.04
C HIS A 20 -17.63 -17.32 9.80
N PRO A 21 -17.20 -16.31 9.01
CA PRO A 21 -15.94 -16.24 8.26
C PRO A 21 -14.73 -15.83 9.12
N LEU A 22 -13.53 -16.26 8.73
CA LEU A 22 -12.27 -15.80 9.33
C LEU A 22 -12.18 -14.27 9.30
N LEU A 23 -11.87 -13.65 10.44
CA LEU A 23 -11.75 -12.19 10.56
C LEU A 23 -10.30 -11.77 10.76
N ILE A 24 -9.91 -10.66 10.13
CA ILE A 24 -8.60 -10.04 10.34
C ILE A 24 -8.79 -8.78 11.18
N LEU A 25 -8.10 -8.72 12.32
CA LEU A 25 -8.05 -7.54 13.18
C LEU A 25 -6.89 -6.65 12.73
N MET A 26 -7.20 -5.40 12.41
CA MET A 26 -6.23 -4.39 11.95
C MET A 26 -6.43 -3.09 12.71
N GLU A 27 -5.45 -2.20 12.69
CA GLU A 27 -5.65 -0.84 13.19
C GLU A 27 -6.74 -0.10 12.41
N LEU A 28 -7.52 0.72 13.11
CA LEU A 28 -8.63 1.46 12.53
C LEU A 28 -8.11 2.71 11.80
N CYS A 29 -8.50 2.84 10.53
CA CYS A 29 -8.25 4.03 9.71
C CYS A 29 -9.60 4.72 9.38
N PRO A 30 -10.10 5.61 10.27
CA PRO A 30 -11.46 6.15 10.16
C PRO A 30 -11.63 7.12 8.99
N GLY A 31 -10.55 7.62 8.39
CA GLY A 31 -10.58 8.47 7.20
C GLY A 31 -10.97 7.71 5.92
N GLY A 32 -11.10 6.39 5.98
CA GLY A 32 -11.43 5.54 4.85
C GLY A 32 -10.30 5.48 3.82
N SER A 33 -10.61 5.08 2.59
CA SER A 33 -9.60 5.01 1.54
C SER A 33 -9.29 6.38 0.92
N VAL A 34 -8.05 6.55 0.47
CA VAL A 34 -7.61 7.72 -0.29
C VAL A 34 -8.50 7.91 -1.52
N LEU A 35 -8.86 6.85 -2.23
CA LEU A 35 -9.79 6.95 -3.37
C LEU A 35 -11.12 7.61 -3.00
N SER A 36 -11.75 7.16 -1.92
CA SER A 36 -13.03 7.73 -1.44
C SER A 36 -12.86 9.17 -0.99
N TYR A 37 -11.76 9.49 -0.30
CA TYR A 37 -11.42 10.85 0.10
C TYR A 37 -11.22 11.79 -1.09
N LEU A 38 -10.46 11.36 -2.10
CA LEU A 38 -10.20 12.12 -3.34
C LEU A 38 -11.50 12.40 -4.10
N ARG A 39 -12.39 11.41 -4.20
CA ARG A 39 -13.71 11.55 -4.85
C ARG A 39 -14.61 12.52 -4.11
N LYS A 40 -14.70 12.39 -2.77
CA LYS A 40 -15.55 13.25 -1.93
C LYS A 40 -15.13 14.72 -1.97
N ASN A 41 -13.82 14.99 -2.11
CA ASN A 41 -13.25 16.34 -2.08
C ASN A 41 -12.74 16.79 -3.46
N ARG A 42 -13.31 16.25 -4.56
CA ARG A 42 -12.86 16.55 -5.92
C ARG A 42 -12.80 18.06 -6.16
N GLY A 43 -11.65 18.53 -6.66
CA GLY A 43 -11.40 19.95 -6.94
C GLY A 43 -11.13 20.84 -5.71
N ARG A 44 -11.19 20.29 -4.49
CA ARG A 44 -11.00 21.03 -3.23
C ARG A 44 -9.74 20.64 -2.47
N ILE A 45 -9.01 19.64 -2.97
CA ILE A 45 -7.78 19.13 -2.34
C ILE A 45 -6.59 19.90 -2.89
N ASP A 46 -5.84 20.53 -1.99
CA ASP A 46 -4.60 21.21 -2.31
C ASP A 46 -3.53 20.23 -2.82
N LYS A 47 -2.68 20.71 -3.73
CA LYS A 47 -1.56 19.95 -4.30
C LYS A 47 -0.61 19.45 -3.22
N ALA A 48 -0.39 20.24 -2.16
CA ALA A 48 0.47 19.85 -1.04
C ALA A 48 -0.05 18.59 -0.33
N VAL A 49 -1.37 18.46 -0.14
CA VAL A 49 -1.98 17.28 0.46
C VAL A 49 -1.79 16.05 -0.43
N LYS A 50 -1.99 16.19 -1.74
CA LYS A 50 -1.77 15.10 -2.70
C LYS A 50 -0.31 14.64 -2.67
N LEU A 51 0.63 15.58 -2.67
CA LEU A 51 2.05 15.28 -2.62
C LEU A 51 2.42 14.57 -1.31
N ARG A 52 1.86 15.01 -0.17
CA ARG A 52 2.04 14.33 1.12
C ARG A 52 1.58 12.87 1.05
N PHE A 53 0.40 12.61 0.49
CA PHE A 53 -0.09 11.23 0.33
C PHE A 53 0.85 10.37 -0.52
N CYS A 54 1.43 10.92 -1.58
CA CYS A 54 2.43 10.21 -2.40
C CYS A 54 3.68 9.87 -1.58
N ILE A 55 4.20 10.84 -0.82
CA ILE A 55 5.43 10.66 -0.02
C ILE A 55 5.21 9.60 1.05
N GLU A 56 4.12 9.71 1.80
CA GLU A 56 3.77 8.76 2.87
C GLU A 56 3.51 7.36 2.30
N GLY A 57 2.77 7.26 1.19
CA GLY A 57 2.55 5.99 0.50
C GLY A 57 3.87 5.36 0.03
N ALA A 58 4.75 6.14 -0.60
CA ALA A 58 6.05 5.70 -1.06
C ALA A 58 6.96 5.25 0.09
N ALA A 59 6.91 5.92 1.25
CA ALA A 59 7.64 5.49 2.44
C ALA A 59 7.18 4.09 2.91
N GLY A 60 5.87 3.82 2.90
CA GLY A 60 5.34 2.48 3.16
C GLY A 60 5.83 1.44 2.14
N LEU A 61 5.85 1.77 0.85
CA LEU A 61 6.34 0.87 -0.19
C LEU A 61 7.83 0.56 -0.07
N ALA A 62 8.66 1.57 0.22
CA ALA A 62 10.09 1.39 0.46
C ALA A 62 10.34 0.46 1.66
N TYR A 63 9.52 0.56 2.72
CA TYR A 63 9.59 -0.37 3.83
C TYR A 63 9.23 -1.81 3.42
N LEU A 64 8.18 -2.01 2.62
CA LEU A 64 7.80 -3.34 2.12
C LEU A 64 8.90 -3.95 1.25
N GLU A 65 9.49 -3.15 0.35
CA GLU A 65 10.63 -3.55 -0.47
C GLU A 65 11.81 -4.03 0.40
N SER A 66 12.20 -3.23 1.40
CA SER A 66 13.28 -3.59 2.33
C SER A 66 12.99 -4.87 3.11
N SER A 67 11.70 -5.16 3.32
CA SER A 67 11.20 -6.37 3.97
C SER A 67 10.98 -7.54 3.01
N LYS A 68 11.42 -7.42 1.74
CA LYS A 68 11.25 -8.39 0.65
C LYS A 68 9.80 -8.81 0.45
N CYS A 69 8.88 -7.85 0.56
CA CYS A 69 7.46 -8.05 0.39
C CYS A 69 6.96 -7.28 -0.83
N ILE A 70 6.41 -8.01 -1.81
CA ILE A 70 5.75 -7.39 -2.96
C ILE A 70 4.26 -7.34 -2.67
N HIS A 71 3.67 -6.14 -2.66
CA HIS A 71 2.24 -5.97 -2.36
C HIS A 71 1.30 -6.45 -3.48
N ARG A 72 1.71 -6.28 -4.76
CA ARG A 72 1.00 -6.69 -5.99
C ARG A 72 -0.36 -6.03 -6.31
N ASP A 73 -0.97 -5.29 -5.38
CA ASP A 73 -2.22 -4.58 -5.62
C ASP A 73 -2.18 -3.14 -5.08
N ILE A 74 -1.17 -2.38 -5.51
CA ILE A 74 -1.05 -0.96 -5.14
C ILE A 74 -2.03 -0.13 -5.94
N ALA A 75 -3.04 0.40 -5.24
CA ALA A 75 -4.03 1.31 -5.79
C ALA A 75 -4.60 2.21 -4.68
N ALA A 76 -5.08 3.40 -5.03
CA ALA A 76 -5.63 4.37 -4.05
C ALA A 76 -6.81 3.84 -3.21
N ARG A 77 -7.48 2.76 -3.65
CA ARG A 77 -8.52 2.07 -2.86
C ARG A 77 -7.96 1.28 -1.67
N ASN A 78 -6.71 0.80 -1.79
CA ASN A 78 -5.99 0.00 -0.80
C ASN A 78 -5.07 0.87 0.08
N VAL A 79 -5.15 2.19 -0.05
CA VAL A 79 -4.45 3.14 0.81
C VAL A 79 -5.49 3.79 1.71
N LEU A 80 -5.31 3.68 3.01
CA LEU A 80 -6.23 4.17 4.03
C LEU A 80 -5.72 5.43 4.72
N LEU A 81 -6.63 6.18 5.33
CA LEU A 81 -6.36 7.42 6.06
C LEU A 81 -6.69 7.27 7.54
N THR A 82 -5.76 7.67 8.41
CA THR A 82 -5.97 7.73 9.86
C THR A 82 -6.93 8.86 10.25
N GLN A 83 -7.23 8.99 11.55
CA GLN A 83 -7.99 10.11 12.11
C GLN A 83 -7.40 11.48 11.73
N THR A 84 -6.07 11.56 11.62
CA THR A 84 -5.28 12.75 11.32
C THR A 84 -4.94 12.88 9.82
N TYR A 85 -5.53 12.03 8.97
CA TYR A 85 -5.28 11.98 7.52
C TYR A 85 -3.82 11.65 7.15
N GLU A 86 -3.17 10.81 7.94
CA GLU A 86 -1.91 10.15 7.56
C GLU A 86 -2.24 8.91 6.71
N VAL A 87 -1.41 8.64 5.71
CA VAL A 87 -1.57 7.52 4.79
C VAL A 87 -1.00 6.22 5.37
N LYS A 88 -1.76 5.13 5.21
CA LYS A 88 -1.33 3.77 5.49
C LYS A 88 -1.68 2.83 4.34
N VAL A 89 -0.69 2.12 3.79
CA VAL A 89 -0.91 1.08 2.78
C VAL A 89 -1.52 -0.17 3.44
N SER A 90 -2.55 -0.73 2.82
CA SER A 90 -3.40 -1.81 3.33
C SER A 90 -3.68 -2.85 2.24
N ASP A 91 -4.42 -3.90 2.61
CA ASP A 91 -4.90 -4.96 1.70
C ASP A 91 -3.79 -5.76 1.01
N PHE A 92 -3.10 -6.54 1.84
CA PHE A 92 -2.03 -7.44 1.44
C PHE A 92 -2.55 -8.81 0.95
N GLY A 93 -3.83 -8.92 0.58
CA GLY A 93 -4.44 -10.21 0.18
C GLY A 93 -3.77 -10.87 -1.03
N MET A 94 -3.06 -10.10 -1.85
CA MET A 94 -2.28 -10.58 -3.00
C MET A 94 -0.76 -10.51 -2.78
N SER A 95 -0.30 -10.19 -1.57
CA SER A 95 1.13 -10.00 -1.29
C SER A 95 1.91 -11.32 -1.34
N ASP A 96 3.17 -11.24 -1.73
CA ASP A 96 4.08 -12.39 -1.82
C ASP A 96 5.41 -12.09 -1.12
N GLU A 97 5.81 -13.02 -0.25
CA GLU A 97 7.06 -12.95 0.53
C GLU A 97 8.20 -13.77 -0.14
N ARG A 98 8.00 -14.31 -1.36
CA ARG A 98 9.01 -15.11 -2.06
C ARG A 98 10.28 -14.32 -2.41
N THR A 99 11.43 -14.89 -2.04
CA THR A 99 12.80 -14.40 -2.30
C THR A 99 13.25 -14.57 -3.76
N VAL A 100 12.49 -15.28 -4.59
CA VAL A 100 12.82 -15.51 -6.00
C VAL A 100 11.65 -15.04 -6.86
N ILE A 101 11.91 -13.99 -7.64
CA ILE A 101 11.03 -13.57 -8.73
C ILE A 101 11.23 -14.63 -9.82
N GLN A 102 10.33 -15.59 -9.92
CA GLN A 102 10.22 -16.42 -11.11
C GLN A 102 8.91 -16.03 -11.76
N ASP A 103 9.00 -14.98 -12.56
CA ASP A 103 7.92 -14.46 -13.36
C ASP A 103 8.42 -14.43 -14.80
N GLU A 104 8.13 -15.51 -15.55
CA GLU A 104 8.59 -15.70 -16.93
C GLU A 104 8.18 -14.54 -17.87
N LYS A 105 7.22 -13.69 -17.44
CA LYS A 105 6.82 -12.48 -18.15
C LYS A 105 7.66 -11.25 -17.80
N LEU A 106 8.23 -11.17 -16.59
CA LEU A 106 9.14 -10.07 -16.20
C LEU A 106 10.56 -10.28 -16.71
N ASP A 107 10.98 -11.50 -17.00
CA ASP A 107 12.33 -11.78 -17.54
C ASP A 107 12.58 -11.13 -18.91
N LYS A 108 11.53 -10.73 -19.62
CA LYS A 108 11.63 -9.95 -20.87
C LYS A 108 11.68 -8.43 -20.64
N VAL A 109 11.40 -7.97 -19.43
CA VAL A 109 11.32 -6.55 -19.05
C VAL A 109 12.51 -6.14 -18.18
N THR A 110 13.16 -7.09 -17.49
CA THR A 110 14.35 -6.88 -16.65
C THR A 110 15.59 -6.41 -17.43
N ASP A 111 15.63 -6.60 -18.75
CA ASP A 111 16.69 -6.08 -19.62
C ASP A 111 16.54 -4.57 -19.91
N LEU A 112 15.42 -3.96 -19.50
CA LEU A 112 15.18 -2.52 -19.57
C LEU A 112 15.19 -1.89 -18.17
N ARG A 113 16.41 -1.70 -17.67
CA ARG A 113 16.79 -0.69 -16.66
C ARG A 113 16.31 -0.92 -15.23
N ILE A 114 17.16 -1.64 -14.50
CA ILE A 114 17.66 -1.15 -13.20
C ILE A 114 18.12 0.30 -13.40
N ASN A 115 17.22 1.29 -13.24
CA ASN A 115 17.49 2.73 -13.04
C ASN A 115 16.24 3.62 -13.01
N ASN A 116 15.02 3.10 -12.80
CA ASN A 116 13.83 3.96 -12.61
C ASN A 116 12.79 3.34 -11.67
N ALA A 117 13.10 3.27 -10.36
CA ALA A 117 12.14 2.90 -9.32
C ALA A 117 10.95 3.89 -9.19
N TYR A 118 10.99 5.01 -9.92
CA TYR A 118 9.95 6.04 -9.93
C TYR A 118 8.81 5.78 -10.92
N PHE A 119 8.92 4.80 -11.84
CA PHE A 119 8.00 4.77 -12.99
C PHE A 119 6.59 4.21 -12.69
N PHE A 120 6.43 3.28 -11.74
CA PHE A 120 5.14 2.63 -11.52
C PHE A 120 4.30 3.21 -10.36
N VAL A 121 4.89 4.00 -9.46
CA VAL A 121 4.15 4.65 -8.37
C VAL A 121 3.32 5.85 -8.90
N PHE A 122 3.63 6.38 -10.09
CA PHE A 122 3.03 7.62 -10.61
C PHE A 122 1.84 7.47 -11.58
N ILE A 123 1.49 6.27 -12.06
CA ILE A 123 0.54 6.16 -13.18
C ILE A 123 -0.95 6.25 -12.76
N ALA A 124 -1.30 6.29 -11.47
CA ALA A 124 -2.71 6.26 -11.05
C ALA A 124 -3.12 7.22 -9.91
N LEU A 125 -2.63 8.47 -9.94
CA LEU A 125 -3.27 9.59 -9.23
C LEU A 125 -3.95 10.56 -10.20
#